data_AF-A0A2V8MWX1-F1
#
_entry.id   AF-A0A2V8MWX1-F1
#
_cell.length_a   1.000
_cell.length_b   1.000
_cell.length_c   1.000
_cell.angle_alpha   90.00
_cell.angle_beta   90.00
_cell.angle_gamma   90.00
#
_symmetry.space_group_name_H-M   'P 1'
#
loop_
_entity.id
_entity.type
_entity.pdbx_description
1 polymer ?
#
loop_
_entity_poly.entity_id
_entity_poly.type
_entity_poly.pdbx_seq_one_letter_code
_entity_poly.pdbx_strand_id
1 'polypeptide(L)'
;LDWEKARDSLKAQASFDLRSSLLLERIADEEKIEVSAEEINDEINAIADASRQSPEQVRAVLTKQGGETSIASRLRNRKALDALVANARVTDEEWKEETEESETSSQQPE
;
A
#
# COMPACT_ATOMS: atom_id res chain seq x y z
N LEU A 1 -11.15 -23.73 15.27
CA LEU A 1 -10.66 -22.43 14.74
C LEU A 1 -9.85 -21.78 15.86
N ASP A 2 -8.56 -21.48 15.62
CA ASP A 2 -7.66 -20.92 16.63
C ASP A 2 -7.73 -19.38 16.57
N TRP A 3 -8.71 -18.83 17.29
CA TRP A 3 -9.05 -17.40 17.27
C TRP A 3 -7.96 -16.52 17.86
N GLU A 4 -7.14 -17.06 18.75
CA GLU A 4 -6.08 -16.31 19.40
C GLU A 4 -4.94 -16.01 18.43
N LYS A 5 -4.48 -17.03 17.69
CA LYS A 5 -3.48 -16.85 16.62
C LYS A 5 -3.98 -15.92 15.51
N ALA A 6 -5.25 -16.02 15.13
CA ALA A 6 -5.84 -15.13 14.14
C ALA A 6 -5.80 -13.65 14.59
N ARG A 7 -6.16 -13.39 15.85
CA ARG A 7 -6.11 -12.04 16.43
C ARG A 7 -4.69 -11.48 16.46
N ASP A 8 -3.73 -12.29 16.88
CA ASP A 8 -2.34 -11.82 17.03
C ASP A 8 -1.69 -11.54 15.66
N SER A 9 -1.98 -12.35 14.64
CA SER A 9 -1.59 -12.09 13.25
C SER A 9 -2.21 -10.78 12.71
N LEU A 10 -3.52 -10.60 12.90
CA LEU A 10 -4.21 -9.37 12.50
C LEU A 10 -3.64 -8.13 13.20
N LYS A 11 -3.26 -8.26 14.48
CA LYS A 11 -2.64 -7.17 15.24
C LYS A 11 -1.25 -6.82 14.69
N ALA A 12 -0.44 -7.83 14.35
CA ALA A 12 0.88 -7.61 13.76
C ALA A 12 0.76 -6.90 12.42
N GLN A 13 -0.14 -7.37 11.54
CA GLN A 13 -0.42 -6.75 10.25
C GLN A 13 -0.90 -5.29 10.43
N ALA A 14 -1.90 -5.06 11.28
CA ALA A 14 -2.42 -3.70 11.51
C ALA A 14 -1.34 -2.75 12.07
N SER A 15 -0.44 -3.25 12.92
CA SER A 15 0.67 -2.45 13.44
C SER A 15 1.68 -2.08 12.35
N PHE A 16 1.96 -3.01 11.44
CA PHE A 16 2.82 -2.76 10.28
C PHE A 16 2.19 -1.76 9.31
N ASP A 17 0.92 -1.94 8.99
CA ASP A 17 0.19 -1.07 8.07
C ASP A 17 0.13 0.37 8.59
N LEU A 18 -0.14 0.55 9.88
CA LEU A 18 -0.17 1.87 10.53
C LEU A 18 1.20 2.55 10.52
N ARG A 19 2.27 1.80 10.81
CA ARG A 19 3.63 2.36 10.75
C ARG A 19 3.98 2.79 9.33
N SER A 20 3.68 1.95 8.35
CA SER A 20 3.91 2.25 6.93
C SER A 20 3.15 3.49 6.48
N SER A 21 1.87 3.62 6.86
CA SER A 21 1.06 4.79 6.50
C SER A 21 1.62 6.08 7.10
N LEU A 22 2.01 6.05 8.38
CA LEU A 22 2.56 7.22 9.07
C LEU A 22 3.92 7.64 8.49
N LEU A 23 4.75 6.67 8.10
CA LEU A 23 6.04 6.95 7.45
C LEU A 23 5.85 7.60 6.07
N LEU A 24 4.96 7.04 5.24
CA LEU A 24 4.66 7.60 3.92
C LEU A 24 4.06 9.00 4.01
N GLU A 25 3.16 9.23 4.98
CA GLU A 25 2.59 10.55 5.23
C GLU A 25 3.67 11.57 5.62
N ARG A 26 4.59 11.16 6.50
CA ARG A 26 5.72 12.02 6.91
C ARG A 26 6.65 12.35 5.75
N ILE A 27 6.94 11.38 4.88
CA ILE A 27 7.72 11.59 3.65
C ILE A 27 6.98 12.56 2.72
N ALA A 28 5.68 12.37 2.54
CA ALA A 28 4.86 13.25 1.70
C ALA A 28 4.85 14.70 2.21
N ASP A 29 4.92 14.92 3.52
CA ASP A 29 5.04 16.24 4.11
C ASP A 29 6.43 16.86 3.90
N GLU A 30 7.51 16.11 4.12
CA GLU A 30 8.89 16.60 3.90
C GLU A 30 9.16 16.96 2.44
N GLU A 31 8.74 16.10 1.52
CA GLU A 31 8.89 16.29 0.08
C GLU A 31 7.84 17.26 -0.51
N LYS A 32 6.94 17.79 0.34
CA LYS A 32 5.86 18.72 -0.04
C LYS A 32 5.02 18.20 -1.21
N ILE A 33 4.69 16.91 -1.15
CA ILE A 33 3.88 16.25 -2.16
C ILE A 33 2.45 16.72 -2.01
N GLU A 34 2.00 17.51 -2.98
CA GLU A 34 0.62 17.93 -3.10
C GLU A 34 -0.10 17.15 -4.21
N VAL A 35 -1.42 17.03 -4.03
CA VAL A 35 -2.31 16.40 -5.00
C VAL A 35 -3.23 17.48 -5.55
N SER A 36 -3.21 17.65 -6.86
CA SER A 36 -4.07 18.61 -7.55
C SER A 36 -5.48 18.06 -7.76
N ALA A 37 -6.44 18.96 -7.97
CA ALA A 37 -7.82 18.57 -8.28
C ALA A 37 -7.92 17.80 -9.62
N GLU A 38 -7.02 18.06 -10.56
CA GLU A 38 -6.96 17.35 -11.85
C GLU A 38 -6.58 15.89 -11.64
N GLU A 39 -5.52 15.60 -10.86
CA GLU A 39 -5.12 14.22 -10.57
C GLU A 39 -6.22 13.45 -9.80
N ILE A 40 -6.98 14.12 -8.93
CA ILE A 40 -8.14 13.51 -8.25
C ILE A 40 -9.22 13.14 -9.28
N ASN A 41 -9.48 14.01 -10.26
CA ASN A 41 -10.46 13.73 -11.31
C ASN A 41 -10.00 12.57 -12.21
N ASP A 42 -8.72 12.50 -12.54
CA ASP A 42 -8.15 11.42 -13.32
C ASP A 42 -8.24 10.08 -12.59
N GLU A 43 -7.97 10.05 -11.28
CA GLU A 43 -8.15 8.85 -10.46
C GLU A 43 -9.64 8.44 -10.40
N ILE A 44 -10.56 9.39 -10.27
CA ILE A 44 -12.01 9.11 -10.32
C ILE A 44 -12.41 8.52 -11.68
N ASN A 45 -11.88 9.05 -12.79
CA ASN A 45 -12.12 8.53 -14.12
C ASN A 45 -11.57 7.11 -14.28
N ALA A 46 -10.34 6.86 -13.80
CA ALA A 46 -9.74 5.53 -13.82
C ALA A 46 -10.56 4.50 -13.01
N ILE A 47 -11.07 4.89 -11.83
CA ILE A 47 -11.96 4.05 -11.03
C ILE A 47 -13.29 3.81 -11.75
N ALA A 48 -13.85 4.82 -12.40
CA ALA A 48 -15.09 4.73 -13.18
C ALA A 48 -14.95 3.74 -14.34
N ASP A 49 -13.85 3.83 -15.07
CA ASP A 49 -13.52 2.92 -16.17
C ASP A 49 -13.34 1.48 -15.67
N ALA A 50 -12.57 1.29 -14.59
CA ALA A 50 -12.36 -0.03 -13.98
C ALA A 50 -13.67 -0.64 -13.44
N SER A 51 -14.55 0.19 -12.87
CA SER A 51 -15.81 -0.26 -12.26
C SER A 51 -16.99 -0.29 -13.24
N ARG A 52 -16.81 0.15 -14.50
CA ARG A 52 -17.86 0.35 -15.51
C ARG A 52 -19.04 1.19 -15.00
N GLN A 53 -18.72 2.20 -14.21
CA GLN A 53 -19.68 3.16 -13.67
C GLN A 53 -19.43 4.54 -14.27
N SER A 54 -20.37 5.47 -14.18
CA SER A 54 -20.09 6.85 -14.61
C SER A 54 -19.20 7.56 -13.57
N PRO A 55 -18.31 8.49 -13.98
CA PRO A 55 -17.50 9.27 -13.05
C PRO A 55 -18.32 10.03 -12.00
N GLU A 56 -19.53 10.48 -12.37
CA GLU A 56 -20.47 11.14 -11.46
C GLU A 56 -20.99 10.19 -10.37
N GLN A 57 -21.30 8.94 -10.72
CA GLN A 57 -21.72 7.92 -9.75
C GLN A 57 -20.59 7.59 -8.78
N VAL A 58 -19.37 7.42 -9.30
CA VAL A 58 -18.18 7.16 -8.48
C VAL A 58 -17.95 8.32 -7.53
N ARG A 59 -17.97 9.56 -8.01
CA ARG A 59 -17.85 10.76 -7.17
C ARG A 59 -18.94 10.81 -6.10
N ALA A 60 -20.20 10.57 -6.45
CA ALA A 60 -21.30 10.57 -5.48
C ALA A 60 -21.11 9.52 -4.37
N VAL A 61 -20.64 8.32 -4.71
CA VAL A 61 -20.33 7.26 -3.74
C VAL A 61 -19.19 7.67 -2.83
N LEU A 62 -18.14 8.26 -3.39
CA LEU A 62 -16.98 8.74 -2.64
C LEU A 62 -17.36 9.88 -1.70
N THR A 63 -18.04 10.93 -2.17
CA THR A 63 -18.47 12.04 -1.32
C THR A 63 -19.37 11.56 -0.18
N LYS A 64 -20.27 10.60 -0.44
CA LYS A 64 -21.16 10.03 0.60
C LYS A 64 -20.41 9.25 1.69
N GLN A 65 -19.27 8.65 1.36
CA GLN A 65 -18.45 7.87 2.30
C GLN A 65 -17.29 8.68 2.92
N GLY A 66 -17.16 9.98 2.62
CA GLY A 66 -15.95 10.76 2.96
C GLY A 66 -14.72 10.35 2.15
N GLY A 67 -14.93 9.66 1.03
CA GLY A 67 -13.92 9.08 0.16
C GLY A 67 -13.15 10.08 -0.70
N GLU A 68 -13.62 11.31 -0.86
CA GLU A 68 -12.88 12.32 -1.64
C GLU A 68 -11.57 12.72 -0.95
N THR A 69 -11.61 12.95 0.37
CA THR A 69 -10.41 13.09 1.20
C THR A 69 -9.56 11.83 1.17
N SER A 70 -10.18 10.64 1.12
CA SER A 70 -9.44 9.38 1.10
C SER A 70 -8.72 9.13 -0.22
N ILE A 71 -9.25 9.61 -1.36
CA ILE A 71 -8.56 9.55 -2.66
C ILE A 71 -7.35 10.47 -2.66
N ALA A 72 -7.50 11.70 -2.20
CA ALA A 72 -6.38 12.62 -2.09
C ALA A 72 -5.26 12.02 -1.23
N SER A 73 -5.60 11.45 -0.06
CA SER A 73 -4.63 10.76 0.81
C SER A 73 -4.00 9.53 0.15
N ARG A 74 -4.77 8.71 -0.57
CA ARG A 74 -4.24 7.53 -1.29
C ARG A 74 -3.28 7.94 -2.40
N LEU A 75 -3.66 8.94 -3.20
CA LEU A 75 -2.85 9.44 -4.30
C LEU A 75 -1.56 10.07 -3.77
N ARG A 76 -1.65 10.83 -2.67
CA ARG A 76 -0.50 11.40 -1.97
C ARG A 76 0.46 10.31 -1.48
N ASN A 77 -0.06 9.26 -0.85
CA ASN A 77 0.76 8.12 -0.42
C ASN A 77 1.42 7.38 -1.58
N ARG A 78 0.72 7.21 -2.72
CA ARG A 78 1.28 6.62 -3.93
C ARG A 78 2.46 7.45 -4.45
N LYS A 79 2.28 8.77 -4.58
CA LYS A 79 3.35 9.70 -4.99
C LYS A 79 4.53 9.68 -4.02
N ALA A 80 4.28 9.57 -2.72
CA ALA A 80 5.34 9.45 -1.72
C ALA A 80 6.13 8.14 -1.86
N LEU A 81 5.44 7.03 -2.17
CA LEU A 81 6.08 5.76 -2.46
C LEU A 81 6.90 5.84 -3.75
N ASP A 82 6.38 6.45 -4.81
CA ASP A 82 7.09 6.63 -6.08
C ASP A 82 8.37 7.47 -5.88
N ALA A 83 8.29 8.53 -5.07
CA ALA A 83 9.44 9.33 -4.69
C ALA A 83 10.46 8.52 -3.89
N LEU A 84 10.01 7.67 -2.96
CA LEU A 84 10.88 6.79 -2.19
C LEU A 84 11.62 5.80 -3.10
N VAL A 85 10.91 5.16 -4.04
CA VAL A 85 11.48 4.20 -5.00
C VAL A 85 12.46 4.89 -5.93
N ALA A 86 12.14 6.10 -6.43
CA ALA A 86 13.02 6.86 -7.31
C ALA A 86 14.36 7.24 -6.64
N ASN A 87 14.38 7.38 -5.32
CA ASN A 87 15.58 7.67 -4.53
C ASN A 87 16.22 6.40 -3.92
N ALA A 88 15.58 5.25 -4.06
CA ALA A 88 16.09 3.99 -3.53
C ALA A 88 17.18 3.42 -4.44
N ARG A 89 18.20 2.83 -3.81
CA ARG A 89 19.18 2.01 -4.53
C ARG A 89 18.60 0.62 -4.75
N VAL A 90 17.88 0.45 -5.86
CA VAL A 90 17.34 -0.84 -6.28
C VAL A 90 18.44 -1.68 -6.93
N THR A 91 18.59 -2.92 -6.50
CA THR A 91 19.48 -3.90 -7.12
C THR A 91 18.64 -5.04 -7.65
N ASP A 92 18.79 -5.36 -8.93
CA ASP A 92 18.15 -6.54 -9.52
C ASP A 92 19.02 -7.76 -9.23
N GLU A 93 18.51 -8.67 -8.39
CA GLU A 93 19.11 -9.99 -8.20
C GLU A 93 18.37 -11.02 -9.04
N GLU A 94 19.12 -11.92 -9.69
CA GLU A 94 18.53 -13.07 -10.34
C GLU A 94 17.86 -13.95 -9.27
N TRP A 95 16.56 -14.20 -9.45
CA TRP A 95 15.80 -15.11 -8.60
C TRP A 95 16.51 -16.47 -8.57
N LYS A 96 17.11 -16.80 -7.43
CA LYS A 96 17.59 -18.15 -7.14
C LYS A 96 16.51 -18.83 -6.34
N GLU A 97 15.95 -19.91 -6.89
CA GLU A 97 15.16 -20.84 -6.09
C GLU A 97 16.03 -21.30 -4.93
N GLU A 98 15.65 -20.89 -3.71
CA GLU A 98 16.23 -21.41 -2.49
C GLU A 98 15.83 -22.88 -2.43
N THR A 99 16.70 -23.75 -2.97
CA THR A 99 16.49 -25.19 -2.92
C THR A 99 16.58 -25.58 -1.45
N GLU A 100 15.61 -26.37 -1.01
CA GLU A 100 15.34 -26.88 0.35
C GLU A 100 16.56 -27.49 1.09
N GLU A 101 17.57 -26.70 1.47
CA GLU A 101 18.72 -27.15 2.28
C GLU A 101 18.64 -26.75 3.76
N SER A 102 17.64 -25.96 4.17
CA SER A 102 17.43 -25.63 5.58
C SER A 102 16.74 -26.73 6.41
N GLU A 103 16.28 -27.83 5.80
CA GLU A 103 15.60 -28.93 6.53
C GLU A 103 16.50 -30.13 6.89
N THR A 104 17.77 -30.21 6.46
CA THR A 104 18.62 -31.39 6.77
C THR A 104 19.65 -31.16 7.91
N SER A 105 19.97 -29.94 8.33
CA SER A 105 21.01 -29.73 9.36
C SER A 105 20.54 -29.88 10.83
N SER A 106 19.27 -30.17 11.11
CA SER A 106 18.76 -30.36 12.48
C SER A 106 18.43 -31.81 12.84
N GLN A 107 18.71 -32.78 11.96
CA GLN A 107 18.64 -34.21 12.27
C GLN A 107 20.04 -34.85 12.18
N GLN A 108 20.78 -34.90 13.30
CA GLN A 108 21.12 -36.17 13.96
C GLN A 108 22.01 -35.99 15.21
N PRO A 109 22.01 -37.00 16.11
CA PRO A 109 22.26 -36.88 17.54
C PRO A 109 23.69 -37.24 17.93
N GLU A 110 24.10 -36.82 19.13
CA GLU A 110 24.84 -37.63 20.11
C GLU A 110 24.45 -37.22 21.53
#